data_AF-A0A816ED66-F1
#
_entry.id   AF-A0A816ED66-F1
#
_cell.length_a   1.000
_cell.length_b   1.000
_cell.length_c   1.000
_cell.angle_alpha   90.00
_cell.angle_beta   90.00
_cell.angle_gamma   90.00
#
_symmetry.space_group_name_H-M   'P 1'
#
loop_
_entity.id
_entity.type
_entity.pdbx_description
1 polymer ?
#
loop_
_entity_poly.entity_id
_entity_poly.type
_entity_poly.pdbx_seq_one_letter_code
_entity_poly.pdbx_strand_id
1 'polypeptide(L)'
;MADNSVESKTATKASNESKPSSSRRSRTQTSQNLASSVAPTSDQDLRVYITDIPTNFPEDGLEVLIKTRIEATLRLKVNDIKCYLKLGIDVIQLMNEEHKSYLVSTVESVVLDPKTNTNITFVNEVELDSYIVVDRYVSKIPSTDDVSWHYMQSFKTCEPRPCESISIQFPNIFRISSLTLEELAKVANAPDFKINTVFAVAYPCVDCSFFEDLPQNTNDDKLSSAVAAQIEETKLAPTSFYVQYNKETDNAVVLATKSNKKWMKQNFLTIEGQHIPKKIKLAYRIVVSPVPPDFDVDLILNHKLFAYRIVRHSHIKDRLIIELDDMKKYEKCVDIGALRIGKVAMNITPHSIANDPDASEIDADNWYETKMHEIKPDIVTIMSDHQHPIFRYKWNAENWLEHMKKLDMTDQRLGKYDLDRHLLRVTVMLNTIGVLRKKKYIVDDEEVTLKLQRLQTICYDHRSKLFHGKTISETELKKTLYSSTSVIVSNEDCLVVYEKLVSEGYRPLLLNMASATRPGGGYRKGDGAQEENLFRRSDYYQ
;
A
#
# COMPACT_ATOMS: atom_id res chain seq x y z
N MET A 1 -19.34 82.49 0.56
CA MET A 1 -18.66 83.01 1.77
C MET A 1 -17.27 82.41 1.77
N ALA A 2 -16.31 83.28 1.42
CA ALA A 2 -14.84 83.22 1.33
C ALA A 2 -14.16 81.83 1.20
N ASP A 3 -13.50 81.49 0.07
CA ASP A 3 -12.23 82.05 -0.50
C ASP A 3 -11.02 81.74 0.41
N ASN A 4 -9.87 81.23 -0.03
CA ASN A 4 -9.10 81.31 -1.29
C ASN A 4 -8.20 80.04 -1.35
N SER A 5 -8.03 79.29 -2.44
CA SER A 5 -7.41 79.57 -3.75
C SER A 5 -5.97 80.10 -3.68
N VAL A 6 -5.07 79.51 -4.47
CA VAL A 6 -3.99 80.11 -5.29
C VAL A 6 -3.16 78.92 -5.78
N GLU A 7 -2.73 78.73 -7.01
CA GLU A 7 -2.82 79.31 -8.36
C GLU A 7 -1.88 78.38 -9.18
N SER A 8 -1.84 78.27 -10.50
CA SER A 8 -2.70 78.66 -11.62
C SER A 8 -1.94 78.25 -12.90
N LYS A 9 -2.68 78.25 -14.03
CA LYS A 9 -2.22 78.53 -15.42
C LYS A 9 -1.40 77.41 -16.08
N THR A 10 -1.59 77.03 -17.36
CA THR A 10 -2.27 77.63 -18.54
C THR A 10 -2.22 76.53 -19.62
N ALA A 11 -3.34 76.13 -20.24
CA ALA A 11 -3.95 76.67 -21.47
C ALA A 11 -3.42 76.12 -22.82
N THR A 12 -4.39 75.62 -23.59
CA THR A 12 -4.61 75.71 -25.07
C THR A 12 -3.99 74.70 -26.06
N LYS A 13 -4.90 73.93 -26.71
CA LYS A 13 -5.18 73.68 -28.16
C LYS A 13 -3.99 73.85 -29.15
N ALA A 14 -3.80 73.04 -30.21
CA ALA A 14 -4.75 72.39 -31.12
C ALA A 14 -4.06 71.33 -32.03
N SER A 15 -4.86 70.41 -32.59
CA SER A 15 -4.84 69.81 -33.95
C SER A 15 -3.51 69.58 -34.71
N ASN A 16 -3.19 68.35 -35.14
CA ASN A 16 -3.67 67.75 -36.41
C ASN A 16 -3.08 66.34 -36.66
N GLU A 17 -3.95 65.47 -37.20
CA GLU A 17 -3.72 64.41 -38.21
C GLU A 17 -2.50 63.47 -38.14
N SER A 18 -2.73 62.16 -37.93
CA SER A 18 -2.64 61.11 -38.98
C SER A 18 -2.71 59.67 -38.39
N LYS A 19 -3.37 58.79 -39.16
CA LYS A 19 -3.83 57.41 -38.88
C LYS A 19 -2.69 56.35 -38.78
N PRO A 20 -2.98 55.04 -38.59
CA PRO A 20 -3.45 54.38 -37.37
C PRO A 20 -2.54 53.17 -37.03
N SER A 21 -1.93 53.12 -35.84
CA SER A 21 -1.21 51.91 -35.40
C SER A 21 -2.14 50.98 -34.60
N SER A 22 -2.22 49.76 -35.10
CA SER A 22 -3.01 48.65 -34.57
C SER A 22 -2.52 48.16 -33.20
N SER A 23 -3.40 48.14 -32.20
CA SER A 23 -3.38 47.11 -31.15
C SER A 23 -4.73 47.06 -30.44
N ARG A 24 -5.53 46.03 -30.76
CA ARG A 24 -6.83 45.76 -30.13
C ARG A 24 -6.72 44.46 -29.35
N ARG A 25 -7.02 44.57 -28.05
CA ARG A 25 -7.38 43.55 -27.06
C ARG A 25 -7.65 42.14 -27.61
N SER A 26 -6.95 41.15 -27.04
CA SER A 26 -7.39 39.76 -26.94
C SER A 26 -7.05 39.27 -25.53
N ARG A 27 -8.07 39.07 -24.68
CA ARG A 27 -8.50 37.75 -24.20
C ARG A 27 -7.33 36.90 -23.69
N THR A 28 -7.06 37.02 -22.40
CA THR A 28 -6.29 36.06 -21.62
C THR A 28 -7.12 34.77 -21.45
N GLN A 29 -6.83 33.80 -22.30
CA GLN A 29 -7.20 32.40 -22.15
C GLN A 29 -5.93 31.58 -21.99
N THR A 30 -5.86 30.91 -20.85
CA THR A 30 -5.27 29.61 -20.56
C THR A 30 -4.35 29.02 -21.65
N SER A 31 -3.04 29.17 -21.48
CA SER A 31 -2.04 28.37 -22.21
C SER A 31 -1.57 27.23 -21.31
N GLN A 32 -2.05 26.03 -21.62
CA GLN A 32 -1.29 24.80 -21.41
C GLN A 32 0.03 24.96 -22.17
N ASN A 33 1.14 25.02 -21.46
CA ASN A 33 2.45 24.83 -22.07
C ASN A 33 2.96 23.46 -21.65
N LEU A 34 2.74 22.50 -22.55
CA LEU A 34 3.68 21.42 -22.80
C LEU A 34 5.05 22.06 -23.05
N ALA A 35 5.99 21.88 -22.13
CA ALA A 35 7.39 22.11 -22.42
C ALA A 35 7.93 20.86 -23.11
N SER A 36 7.95 20.97 -24.43
CA SER A 36 8.56 20.11 -25.44
C SER A 36 9.87 19.46 -24.99
N SER A 37 9.88 18.14 -25.11
CA SER A 37 11.05 17.31 -25.35
C SER A 37 11.91 17.91 -26.46
N VAL A 38 13.10 18.37 -26.12
CA VAL A 38 14.18 18.50 -27.10
C VAL A 38 14.74 17.10 -27.27
N ALA A 39 14.27 16.42 -28.31
CA ALA A 39 14.86 15.17 -28.76
C ALA A 39 16.25 15.48 -29.37
N PRO A 40 17.32 14.79 -28.95
CA PRO A 40 18.46 14.58 -29.83
C PRO A 40 18.10 13.46 -30.82
N THR A 41 18.28 13.73 -32.10
CA THR A 41 18.11 12.76 -33.19
C THR A 41 19.10 11.60 -33.05
N SER A 42 18.56 10.47 -32.59
CA SER A 42 18.88 9.04 -32.83
C SER A 42 20.34 8.65 -33.10
N ASP A 43 21.04 8.26 -32.05
CA ASP A 43 21.67 6.94 -32.03
C ASP A 43 20.59 5.99 -31.51
N GLN A 44 20.07 5.08 -32.34
CA GLN A 44 19.01 4.17 -31.86
C GLN A 44 19.63 3.27 -30.79
N ASP A 45 19.13 3.37 -29.55
CA ASP A 45 19.59 2.54 -28.45
C ASP A 45 19.10 1.10 -28.68
N LEU A 46 19.91 0.30 -29.38
CA LEU A 46 19.63 -1.09 -29.74
C LEU A 46 19.94 -2.08 -28.61
N ARG A 47 19.91 -1.63 -27.35
CA ARG A 47 20.12 -2.47 -26.16
C ARG A 47 18.84 -3.15 -25.71
N VAL A 48 18.98 -4.38 -25.24
CA VAL A 48 17.98 -5.15 -24.50
C VAL A 48 18.63 -5.65 -23.22
N TYR A 49 17.88 -5.71 -22.13
CA TYR A 49 18.39 -6.12 -20.83
C TYR A 49 17.82 -7.47 -20.41
N ILE A 50 18.60 -8.21 -19.64
CA ILE A 50 18.15 -9.41 -18.92
C ILE A 50 18.28 -9.13 -17.42
N THR A 51 17.22 -9.37 -16.66
CA THR A 51 17.13 -9.03 -15.23
C THR A 51 16.84 -10.23 -14.33
N ASP A 52 16.85 -11.46 -14.84
CA ASP A 52 16.45 -12.67 -14.12
C ASP A 52 17.47 -13.80 -14.22
N ILE A 53 18.74 -13.47 -14.54
CA ILE A 53 19.83 -14.44 -14.58
C ILE A 53 20.09 -15.03 -13.18
N PRO A 54 20.17 -16.36 -13.06
CA PRO A 54 20.50 -17.00 -11.79
C PRO A 54 21.95 -16.77 -11.35
N THR A 55 22.14 -16.63 -10.04
CA THR A 55 23.43 -16.34 -9.41
C THR A 55 24.40 -17.52 -9.37
N ASN A 56 23.96 -18.72 -9.76
CA ASN A 56 24.73 -19.97 -9.74
C ASN A 56 25.48 -20.26 -11.05
N PHE A 57 25.39 -19.39 -12.06
CA PHE A 57 26.21 -19.52 -13.26
C PHE A 57 27.63 -18.99 -13.01
N PRO A 58 28.68 -19.71 -13.41
CA PRO A 58 30.04 -19.19 -13.36
C PRO A 58 30.15 -17.96 -14.28
N GLU A 59 30.89 -16.93 -13.83
CA GLU A 59 31.10 -15.71 -14.62
C GLU A 59 31.75 -16.04 -15.98
N ASP A 60 32.65 -17.03 -15.96
CA ASP A 60 33.38 -17.49 -17.12
C ASP A 60 32.45 -18.21 -18.11
N GLY A 61 32.16 -17.54 -19.23
CA GLY A 61 31.44 -18.12 -20.37
C GLY A 61 29.92 -17.92 -20.36
N LEU A 62 29.36 -17.18 -19.41
CA LEU A 62 27.93 -16.86 -19.39
C LEU A 62 27.49 -16.06 -20.64
N GLU A 63 28.27 -15.07 -21.05
CA GLU A 63 28.03 -14.30 -22.29
C GLU A 63 27.96 -15.22 -23.51
N VAL A 64 28.89 -16.18 -23.60
CA VAL A 64 28.95 -17.17 -24.68
C VAL A 64 27.73 -18.10 -24.63
N LEU A 65 27.32 -18.53 -23.45
CA LEU A 65 26.14 -19.38 -23.25
C LEU A 65 24.86 -18.67 -23.71
N ILE A 66 24.63 -17.44 -23.24
CA ILE A 66 23.46 -16.63 -23.61
C ILE A 66 23.44 -16.41 -25.12
N LYS A 67 24.58 -15.99 -25.70
CA LYS A 67 24.73 -15.76 -27.14
C LYS A 67 24.40 -17.01 -27.94
N THR A 68 25.03 -18.14 -27.60
CA THR A 68 24.84 -19.41 -28.30
C THR A 68 23.38 -19.86 -28.24
N ARG A 69 22.72 -19.70 -27.08
CA ARG A 69 21.32 -20.09 -26.91
C ARG A 69 20.39 -19.24 -27.76
N ILE A 70 20.57 -17.92 -27.75
CA ILE A 70 19.76 -16.98 -28.54
C ILE A 70 19.94 -17.27 -30.03
N GLU A 71 21.19 -17.37 -30.50
CA GLU A 71 21.50 -17.58 -31.91
C GLU A 71 20.98 -18.93 -32.43
N ALA A 72 21.12 -20.00 -31.63
CA ALA A 72 20.66 -21.34 -32.01
C ALA A 72 19.13 -21.48 -31.99
N THR A 73 18.46 -20.88 -31.00
CA THR A 73 17.02 -21.07 -30.78
C THR A 73 16.18 -20.12 -31.62
N LEU A 74 16.62 -18.86 -31.73
CA LEU A 74 15.83 -17.79 -32.34
C LEU A 74 16.30 -17.43 -33.76
N ARG A 75 17.38 -18.05 -34.25
CA ARG A 75 18.00 -17.76 -35.56
C ARG A 75 18.33 -16.27 -35.75
N LEU A 76 18.60 -15.58 -34.66
CA LEU A 76 18.86 -14.14 -34.59
C LEU A 76 20.32 -13.92 -34.23
N LYS A 77 21.02 -13.01 -34.91
CA LYS A 77 22.41 -12.65 -34.59
C LYS A 77 22.48 -11.57 -33.52
N VAL A 78 23.37 -11.77 -32.56
CA VAL A 78 23.65 -10.82 -31.47
C VAL A 78 25.02 -10.17 -31.71
N ASN A 79 25.10 -8.84 -31.60
CA ASN A 79 26.35 -8.12 -31.81
C ASN A 79 27.31 -8.37 -30.65
N ASP A 80 26.86 -8.03 -29.44
CA ASP A 80 27.64 -8.13 -28.21
C ASP A 80 26.73 -8.48 -27.03
N ILE A 81 27.29 -9.13 -26.01
CA ILE A 81 26.64 -9.38 -24.72
C ILE A 81 27.62 -9.01 -23.64
N LYS A 82 27.15 -8.22 -22.66
CA LYS A 82 27.95 -7.83 -21.51
C LYS A 82 27.22 -8.15 -20.21
N CYS A 83 27.88 -8.94 -19.36
CA CYS A 83 27.31 -9.35 -18.08
C CYS A 83 27.72 -8.42 -16.93
N TYR A 84 26.75 -8.01 -16.10
CA TYR A 84 27.00 -7.24 -14.87
C TYR A 84 26.44 -7.98 -13.66
N LEU A 85 27.05 -9.12 -13.33
CA LEU A 85 26.55 -10.06 -12.33
C LEU A 85 26.27 -9.45 -10.95
N LYS A 86 27.14 -8.55 -10.47
CA LYS A 86 26.92 -7.85 -9.18
C LYS A 86 25.68 -6.96 -9.18
N LEU A 87 25.30 -6.43 -10.35
CA LEU A 87 24.08 -5.65 -10.55
C LEU A 87 22.87 -6.56 -10.84
N GLY A 88 23.11 -7.81 -11.24
CA GLY A 88 22.09 -8.76 -11.66
C GLY A 88 21.40 -8.36 -12.96
N ILE A 89 22.16 -7.69 -13.85
CA ILE A 89 21.71 -7.16 -15.14
C ILE A 89 22.72 -7.59 -16.21
N ASP A 90 22.24 -8.13 -17.32
CA ASP A 90 23.04 -8.29 -18.53
C ASP A 90 22.49 -7.43 -19.67
N VAL A 91 23.37 -7.04 -20.58
CA VAL A 91 23.05 -6.20 -21.73
C VAL A 91 23.32 -6.97 -23.01
N ILE A 92 22.32 -7.00 -23.88
CA ILE A 92 22.42 -7.52 -25.24
C ILE A 92 22.42 -6.33 -26.20
N GLN A 93 23.50 -6.20 -26.98
CA GLN A 93 23.56 -5.24 -28.08
C GLN A 93 23.07 -5.92 -29.37
N LEU A 94 22.05 -5.35 -29.99
CA LEU A 94 21.44 -5.88 -31.21
C LEU A 94 21.85 -5.11 -32.46
N MET A 95 21.58 -5.72 -33.61
CA MET A 95 21.96 -5.20 -34.92
C MET A 95 20.96 -4.18 -35.48
N ASN A 96 19.69 -4.27 -35.09
CA ASN A 96 18.60 -3.43 -35.60
C ASN A 96 17.38 -3.46 -34.66
N GLU A 97 16.45 -2.52 -34.86
CA GLU A 97 15.23 -2.38 -34.06
C GLU A 97 14.23 -3.55 -34.24
N GLU A 98 14.29 -4.24 -35.38
CA GLU A 98 13.44 -5.41 -35.65
C GLU A 98 13.78 -6.56 -34.69
N HIS A 99 15.07 -6.85 -34.52
CA HIS A 99 15.58 -7.84 -33.58
C HIS A 99 15.25 -7.47 -32.14
N LYS A 100 15.36 -6.19 -31.80
CA LYS A 100 15.01 -5.65 -30.47
C LYS A 100 13.53 -5.87 -30.17
N SER A 101 12.67 -5.42 -31.07
CA SER A 101 11.22 -5.59 -30.96
C SER A 101 10.82 -7.06 -30.90
N TYR A 102 11.48 -7.92 -31.69
CA TYR A 102 11.23 -9.35 -31.69
C TYR A 102 11.58 -9.98 -30.33
N LEU A 103 12.75 -9.67 -29.74
CA LEU A 103 13.13 -10.20 -28.43
C LEU A 103 12.21 -9.72 -27.30
N VAL A 104 11.92 -8.43 -27.24
CA VAL A 104 11.17 -7.84 -26.12
C VAL A 104 9.66 -8.08 -26.22
N SER A 105 9.09 -8.08 -27.43
CA SER A 105 7.63 -8.09 -27.60
C SER A 105 7.06 -9.36 -28.23
N THR A 106 7.90 -10.22 -28.81
CA THR A 106 7.42 -11.49 -29.42
C THR A 106 7.94 -12.70 -28.68
N VAL A 107 9.24 -12.73 -28.38
CA VAL A 107 9.87 -13.87 -27.69
C VAL A 107 9.66 -13.74 -26.18
N GLU A 108 9.93 -12.56 -25.63
CA GLU A 108 9.85 -12.18 -24.21
C GLU A 108 10.79 -12.96 -23.28
N SER A 109 10.91 -14.28 -23.43
CA SER A 109 11.78 -15.13 -22.63
C SER A 109 12.32 -16.34 -23.40
N VAL A 110 13.45 -16.88 -22.95
CA VAL A 110 14.08 -18.09 -23.52
C VAL A 110 14.59 -18.99 -22.40
N VAL A 111 14.45 -20.30 -22.59
CA VAL A 111 15.11 -21.31 -21.74
C VAL A 111 16.63 -21.25 -21.96
N LEU A 112 17.36 -20.73 -20.98
CA LEU A 112 18.83 -20.64 -21.00
C LEU A 112 19.47 -22.01 -20.79
N ASP A 113 19.04 -22.73 -19.73
CA ASP A 113 19.46 -24.10 -19.43
C ASP A 113 18.25 -25.03 -19.30
N PRO A 114 18.04 -25.93 -20.29
CA PRO A 114 16.97 -26.93 -20.26
C PRO A 114 17.07 -27.93 -19.12
N LYS A 115 18.27 -28.18 -18.56
CA LYS A 115 18.44 -29.17 -17.48
C LYS A 115 17.86 -28.67 -16.16
N THR A 116 18.05 -27.38 -15.88
CA THR A 116 17.54 -26.71 -14.67
C THR A 116 16.21 -26.01 -14.92
N ASN A 117 15.71 -26.03 -16.16
CA ASN A 117 14.55 -25.27 -16.62
C ASN A 117 14.69 -23.77 -16.28
N THR A 118 15.89 -23.24 -16.44
CA THR A 118 16.19 -21.84 -16.20
C THR A 118 15.79 -21.00 -17.40
N ASN A 119 14.91 -20.02 -17.18
CA ASN A 119 14.54 -19.03 -18.18
C ASN A 119 15.25 -17.70 -17.94
N ILE A 120 15.45 -16.96 -19.02
CA ILE A 120 15.82 -15.54 -19.00
C ILE A 120 14.75 -14.74 -19.73
N THR A 121 14.52 -13.51 -19.28
CA THR A 121 13.49 -12.61 -19.79
C THR A 121 14.13 -11.34 -20.34
N PHE A 122 13.61 -10.85 -21.46
CA PHE A 122 14.08 -9.68 -22.16
C PHE A 122 13.23 -8.46 -21.83
N VAL A 123 13.87 -7.37 -21.40
CA VAL A 123 13.21 -6.10 -21.12
C VAL A 123 13.87 -4.96 -21.89
N ASN A 124 13.08 -3.96 -22.27
CA ASN A 124 13.56 -2.79 -22.99
C ASN A 124 14.30 -1.80 -22.08
N GLU A 125 13.90 -1.72 -20.82
CA GLU A 125 14.38 -0.72 -19.87
C GLU A 125 14.64 -1.37 -18.51
N VAL A 126 15.59 -0.79 -17.80
CA VAL A 126 15.94 -1.18 -16.43
C VAL A 126 16.04 0.06 -15.56
N GLU A 127 15.46 -0.03 -14.37
CA GLU A 127 15.60 1.02 -13.37
C GLU A 127 16.93 0.84 -12.64
N LEU A 128 17.81 1.84 -12.81
CA LEU A 128 19.20 1.86 -12.36
C LEU A 128 19.40 2.63 -11.05
N ASP A 129 18.32 2.87 -10.31
CA ASP A 129 18.39 3.64 -9.09
C ASP A 129 19.35 3.02 -8.08
N SER A 130 20.17 3.89 -7.52
CA SER A 130 21.18 3.55 -6.55
C SER A 130 20.92 4.36 -5.29
N TYR A 131 21.37 3.83 -4.16
CA TYR A 131 21.13 4.44 -2.87
C TYR A 131 22.43 4.58 -2.10
N ILE A 132 22.62 5.73 -1.46
CA ILE A 132 23.76 6.02 -0.61
C ILE A 132 23.26 6.02 0.82
N VAL A 133 23.91 5.23 1.65
CA VAL A 133 23.67 5.18 3.09
C VAL A 133 24.84 5.84 3.78
N VAL A 134 24.57 6.91 4.51
CA VAL A 134 25.53 7.59 5.37
C VAL A 134 25.43 6.99 6.77
N ASP A 135 26.57 6.87 7.47
CA ASP A 135 26.57 6.45 8.88
C ASP A 135 25.63 7.34 9.71
N ARG A 136 24.74 6.70 10.47
CA ARG A 136 23.69 7.35 11.26
C ARG A 136 24.21 8.04 12.52
N TYR A 137 25.41 7.68 13.00
CA TYR A 137 25.98 8.20 14.25
C TYR A 137 26.83 9.46 14.05
N VAL A 138 26.43 10.32 13.12
CA VAL A 138 27.12 11.56 12.80
C VAL A 138 26.43 12.77 13.40
N SER A 139 27.21 13.78 13.77
CA SER A 139 26.69 15.02 14.36
C SER A 139 25.89 15.87 13.38
N LYS A 140 26.13 15.72 12.07
CA LYS A 140 25.40 16.42 11.01
C LYS A 140 25.30 15.54 9.78
N ILE A 141 24.07 15.30 9.32
CA ILE A 141 23.80 14.63 8.05
C ILE A 141 24.24 15.54 6.90
N PRO A 142 25.00 15.04 5.91
CA PRO A 142 25.40 15.80 4.72
C PRO A 142 24.19 16.27 3.89
N SER A 143 24.35 17.37 3.14
CA SER A 143 23.32 17.78 2.17
C SER A 143 23.32 16.89 0.93
N THR A 144 22.24 16.90 0.15
CA THR A 144 22.16 16.19 -1.14
C THR A 144 23.27 16.60 -2.10
N ASP A 145 23.65 17.89 -2.08
CA ASP A 145 24.73 18.45 -2.90
C ASP A 145 26.10 17.91 -2.45
N ASP A 146 26.35 17.84 -1.14
CA ASP A 146 27.58 17.24 -0.59
C ASP A 146 27.69 15.77 -0.99
N VAL A 147 26.60 15.00 -0.85
CA VAL A 147 26.54 13.58 -1.21
C VAL A 147 26.84 13.40 -2.69
N SER A 148 26.16 14.17 -3.56
CA SER A 148 26.35 14.12 -5.02
C SER A 148 27.78 14.44 -5.43
N TRP A 149 28.36 15.50 -4.86
CA TRP A 149 29.71 15.93 -5.17
C TRP A 149 30.75 14.89 -4.74
N HIS A 150 30.65 14.37 -3.51
CA HIS A 150 31.58 13.36 -3.02
C HIS A 150 31.46 12.01 -3.73
N TYR A 151 30.24 11.64 -4.15
CA TYR A 151 30.03 10.48 -5.01
C TYR A 151 30.77 10.64 -6.35
N MET A 152 30.62 11.79 -7.01
CA MET A 152 31.31 12.09 -8.27
C MET A 152 32.83 11.99 -8.10
N GLN A 153 33.39 12.57 -7.04
CA GLN A 153 34.84 12.51 -6.77
C GLN A 153 35.33 11.08 -6.53
N SER A 154 34.58 10.31 -5.74
CA SER A 154 34.97 8.96 -5.33
C SER A 154 34.92 7.96 -6.50
N PHE A 155 33.88 8.06 -7.32
CA PHE A 155 33.65 7.14 -8.44
C PHE A 155 34.09 7.71 -9.80
N LYS A 156 34.65 8.92 -9.82
CA LYS A 156 35.17 9.62 -11.01
C LYS A 156 34.14 9.72 -12.12
N THR A 157 32.92 10.14 -11.77
CA THR A 157 31.86 10.40 -12.76
C THR A 157 32.13 11.73 -13.47
N CYS A 158 31.60 11.90 -14.68
CA CYS A 158 31.86 13.10 -15.49
C CYS A 158 31.22 14.37 -14.91
N GLU A 159 30.12 14.21 -14.17
CA GLU A 159 29.35 15.30 -13.58
C GLU A 159 28.65 14.80 -12.29
N PRO A 160 28.23 15.73 -11.39
CA PRO A 160 27.43 15.40 -10.22
C PRO A 160 26.10 14.76 -10.64
N ARG A 161 25.66 13.75 -9.89
CA ARG A 161 24.41 13.05 -10.19
C ARG A 161 23.25 13.66 -9.40
N PRO A 162 22.02 13.69 -9.97
CA PRO A 162 20.83 14.04 -9.20
C PRO A 162 20.75 13.18 -7.93
N CYS A 163 20.60 13.84 -6.79
CA CYS A 163 20.63 13.22 -5.48
C CYS A 163 19.46 13.76 -4.66
N GLU A 164 18.70 12.86 -4.04
CA GLU A 164 17.47 13.19 -3.31
C GLU A 164 17.43 12.45 -1.98
N SER A 165 16.94 13.10 -0.93
CA SER A 165 16.57 12.39 0.31
C SER A 165 15.36 11.50 0.04
N ILE A 166 15.35 10.28 0.58
CA ILE A 166 14.23 9.35 0.39
C ILE A 166 13.07 9.62 1.33
N SER A 167 13.35 10.19 2.51
CA SER A 167 12.38 10.52 3.55
C SER A 167 13.08 11.18 4.74
N ILE A 168 12.43 12.17 5.37
CA ILE A 168 12.82 12.65 6.70
C ILE A 168 12.81 11.55 7.79
N GLN A 169 12.09 10.44 7.58
CA GLN A 169 12.12 9.29 8.50
C GLN A 169 13.43 8.49 8.39
N PHE A 170 14.17 8.62 7.29
CA PHE A 170 15.45 7.96 7.03
C PHE A 170 16.45 8.98 6.48
N PRO A 171 16.81 10.01 7.27
CA PRO A 171 17.52 11.19 6.77
C PRO A 171 18.94 10.88 6.29
N ASN A 172 19.50 9.74 6.68
CA ASN A 172 20.83 9.28 6.30
C ASN A 172 20.86 8.49 4.98
N ILE A 173 19.72 8.35 4.29
CA ILE A 173 19.61 7.56 3.06
C ILE A 173 19.21 8.47 1.89
N PHE A 174 19.98 8.37 0.81
CA PHE A 174 19.83 9.21 -0.38
C PHE A 174 19.64 8.34 -1.61
N ARG A 175 18.74 8.72 -2.51
CA ARG A 175 18.65 8.16 -3.87
C ARG A 175 19.57 8.94 -4.78
N ILE A 176 20.31 8.25 -5.64
CA ILE A 176 21.19 8.85 -6.64
C ILE A 176 20.92 8.21 -8.01
N SER A 177 20.65 9.04 -9.02
CA SER A 177 20.40 8.57 -10.38
C SER A 177 21.70 8.32 -11.11
N SER A 178 22.00 7.06 -11.41
CA SER A 178 23.17 6.67 -12.21
C SER A 178 22.83 6.62 -13.71
N LEU A 179 23.81 6.91 -14.56
CA LEU A 179 23.58 6.98 -16.03
C LEU A 179 23.98 5.72 -16.80
N THR A 180 24.95 4.93 -16.30
CA THR A 180 25.52 3.81 -17.06
C THR A 180 25.78 2.60 -16.19
N LEU A 181 25.70 1.41 -16.78
CA LEU A 181 26.03 0.16 -16.11
C LEU A 181 27.52 0.04 -15.81
N GLU A 182 28.40 0.64 -16.62
CA GLU A 182 29.84 0.72 -16.35
C GLU A 182 30.15 1.47 -15.06
N GLU A 183 29.48 2.60 -14.82
CA GLU A 183 29.62 3.38 -13.59
C GLU A 183 29.15 2.56 -12.39
N LEU A 184 27.98 1.94 -12.51
CA LEU A 184 27.39 1.10 -11.47
C LEU A 184 28.25 -0.13 -11.15
N ALA A 185 28.91 -0.73 -12.16
CA ALA A 185 29.83 -1.83 -11.96
C ALA A 185 31.05 -1.43 -11.12
N LYS A 186 31.58 -0.21 -11.33
CA LYS A 186 32.69 0.34 -10.52
C LYS A 186 32.24 0.52 -9.07
N VAL A 187 31.04 1.07 -8.87
CA VAL A 187 30.44 1.26 -7.54
C VAL A 187 30.25 -0.09 -6.85
N ALA A 188 29.71 -1.09 -7.54
CA ALA A 188 29.50 -2.44 -7.00
C ALA A 188 30.81 -3.15 -6.59
N ASN A 189 31.95 -2.75 -7.16
CA ASN A 189 33.26 -3.31 -6.84
C ASN A 189 33.91 -2.66 -5.61
N ALA A 190 33.63 -1.39 -5.34
CA ALA A 190 34.19 -0.65 -4.22
C ALA A 190 33.14 0.35 -3.67
N PRO A 191 32.08 -0.13 -3.00
CA PRO A 191 30.91 0.69 -2.67
C PRO A 191 31.16 1.73 -1.56
N ASP A 192 32.19 1.52 -0.75
CA ASP A 192 32.51 2.36 0.39
C ASP A 192 33.26 3.63 -0.03
N PHE A 193 32.84 4.78 0.49
CA PHE A 193 33.51 6.06 0.26
C PHE A 193 33.34 7.02 1.45
N LYS A 194 33.93 8.22 1.34
CA LYS A 194 33.86 9.24 2.38
C LYS A 194 33.22 10.53 1.86
N ILE A 195 32.33 11.07 2.69
CA ILE A 195 31.76 12.39 2.53
C ILE A 195 32.36 13.24 3.64
N ASN A 196 33.31 14.10 3.29
CA ASN A 196 34.18 14.77 4.25
C ASN A 196 34.86 13.76 5.22
N THR A 197 34.45 13.74 6.49
CA THR A 197 34.96 12.83 7.53
C THR A 197 34.03 11.64 7.80
N VAL A 198 32.88 11.57 7.13
CA VAL A 198 31.84 10.59 7.37
C VAL A 198 31.94 9.43 6.39
N PHE A 199 31.73 8.20 6.88
CA PHE A 199 31.65 7.01 6.05
C PHE A 199 30.28 6.89 5.39
N ALA A 200 30.28 6.50 4.11
CA ALA A 200 29.09 6.22 3.34
C ALA A 200 29.29 4.97 2.48
N VAL A 201 28.20 4.27 2.21
CA VAL A 201 28.17 3.06 1.37
C VAL A 201 27.18 3.30 0.24
N ALA A 202 27.61 3.07 -0.99
CA ALA A 202 26.77 3.14 -2.18
C ALA A 202 26.28 1.74 -2.59
N TYR A 203 24.97 1.59 -2.68
CA TYR A 203 24.29 0.36 -3.13
C TYR A 203 23.77 0.59 -4.55
N PRO A 204 24.37 -0.04 -5.58
CA PRO A 204 23.96 0.15 -6.96
C PRO A 204 22.79 -0.76 -7.35
N CYS A 205 21.88 -0.27 -8.21
CA CYS A 205 20.72 -1.01 -8.72
C CYS A 205 19.90 -1.69 -7.61
N VAL A 206 19.19 -0.90 -6.83
CA VAL A 206 18.56 -1.33 -5.58
C VAL A 206 17.04 -1.30 -5.68
N ASP A 207 16.42 -2.29 -5.05
CA ASP A 207 15.02 -2.27 -4.64
C ASP A 207 14.93 -1.62 -3.25
N CYS A 208 14.32 -0.43 -3.19
CA CYS A 208 14.10 0.31 -1.94
C CYS A 208 12.68 0.03 -1.46
N SER A 209 12.59 -0.73 -0.38
CA SER A 209 11.33 -1.21 0.18
C SER A 209 11.07 -0.61 1.54
N PHE A 210 9.83 -0.19 1.76
CA PHE A 210 9.35 0.28 3.04
C PHE A 210 8.40 -0.74 3.66
N PHE A 211 8.52 -0.90 4.96
CA PHE A 211 7.61 -1.65 5.80
C PHE A 211 7.10 -0.68 6.83
N GLU A 212 5.80 -0.60 6.97
CA GLU A 212 5.17 0.33 7.90
C GLU A 212 4.60 -0.42 9.06
N ASP A 213 4.30 0.30 10.14
CA ASP A 213 3.36 -0.22 11.13
C ASP A 213 3.91 -1.49 11.86
N LEU A 214 5.25 -1.57 12.06
CA LEU A 214 5.94 -2.74 12.63
C LEU A 214 5.67 -2.92 14.14
N PRO A 215 5.80 -4.15 14.67
CA PRO A 215 5.66 -4.42 16.10
C PRO A 215 6.60 -3.59 16.98
N GLN A 216 6.11 -3.08 18.12
CA GLN A 216 6.84 -2.18 19.03
C GLN A 216 8.18 -2.71 19.55
N ASN A 217 8.34 -4.03 19.60
CA ASN A 217 9.56 -4.68 20.09
C ASN A 217 10.60 -4.91 18.97
N THR A 218 10.38 -4.35 17.77
CA THR A 218 11.27 -4.50 16.61
C THR A 218 12.54 -3.65 16.77
N ASN A 219 13.63 -4.14 16.19
CA ASN A 219 14.90 -3.42 16.06
C ASN A 219 15.61 -3.88 14.78
N ASP A 220 16.74 -3.25 14.44
CA ASP A 220 17.50 -3.56 13.24
C ASP A 220 17.93 -5.04 13.17
N ASP A 221 18.24 -5.68 14.30
CA ASP A 221 18.70 -7.07 14.36
C ASP A 221 17.55 -8.05 14.07
N LYS A 222 16.38 -7.83 14.67
CA LYS A 222 15.16 -8.58 14.40
C LYS A 222 14.73 -8.40 12.94
N LEU A 223 14.78 -7.18 12.44
CA LEU A 223 14.46 -6.86 11.05
C LEU A 223 15.43 -7.57 10.09
N SER A 224 16.74 -7.50 10.35
CA SER A 224 17.78 -8.19 9.57
C SER A 224 17.54 -9.71 9.55
N SER A 225 17.22 -10.28 10.71
CA SER A 225 16.98 -11.71 10.87
C SER A 225 15.71 -12.15 10.14
N ALA A 226 14.64 -11.34 10.20
CA ALA A 226 13.41 -11.59 9.46
C ALA A 226 13.64 -11.57 7.95
N VAL A 227 14.37 -10.56 7.44
CA VAL A 227 14.71 -10.47 6.01
C VAL A 227 15.56 -11.67 5.59
N ALA A 228 16.56 -12.06 6.39
CA ALA A 228 17.41 -13.21 6.10
C ALA A 228 16.59 -14.52 6.05
N ALA A 229 15.72 -14.74 7.05
CA ALA A 229 14.84 -15.90 7.09
C ALA A 229 13.87 -15.94 5.90
N GLN A 230 13.31 -14.80 5.49
CA GLN A 230 12.39 -14.69 4.35
C GLN A 230 13.04 -15.12 3.02
N ILE A 231 14.37 -14.96 2.89
CA ILE A 231 15.14 -15.39 1.72
C ILE A 231 15.91 -16.70 1.95
N GLU A 232 15.59 -17.43 3.02
CA GLU A 232 16.23 -18.71 3.38
C GLU A 232 17.76 -18.59 3.54
N GLU A 233 18.23 -17.45 4.05
CA GLU A 233 19.64 -17.20 4.36
C GLU A 233 19.85 -17.08 5.88
N THR A 234 21.04 -17.43 6.36
CA THR A 234 21.36 -17.32 7.79
C THR A 234 21.70 -15.89 8.21
N LYS A 235 22.20 -15.08 7.27
CA LYS A 235 22.58 -13.68 7.50
C LYS A 235 22.57 -12.89 6.20
N LEU A 236 22.28 -11.60 6.29
CA LEU A 236 22.37 -10.68 5.17
C LEU A 236 23.83 -10.29 4.87
N ALA A 237 24.18 -10.28 3.57
CA ALA A 237 25.44 -9.72 3.11
C ALA A 237 25.37 -8.18 3.14
N PRO A 238 26.28 -7.48 3.84
CA PRO A 238 26.21 -6.02 4.01
C PRO A 238 26.47 -5.25 2.72
N THR A 239 27.00 -5.89 1.69
CA THR A 239 27.17 -5.30 0.34
C THR A 239 25.93 -5.45 -0.53
N SER A 240 24.99 -6.31 -0.15
CA SER A 240 23.75 -6.57 -0.91
C SER A 240 22.50 -6.09 -0.19
N PHE A 241 22.58 -5.86 1.12
CA PHE A 241 21.47 -5.41 1.93
C PHE A 241 21.87 -4.31 2.90
N TYR A 242 20.96 -3.37 3.09
CA TYR A 242 20.93 -2.47 4.22
C TYR A 242 19.52 -2.48 4.80
N VAL A 243 19.42 -2.53 6.13
CA VAL A 243 18.14 -2.42 6.83
C VAL A 243 18.24 -1.36 7.91
N GLN A 244 17.16 -0.61 8.11
CA GLN A 244 17.08 0.38 9.17
C GLN A 244 15.65 0.48 9.69
N TYR A 245 15.51 0.35 11.00
CA TYR A 245 14.26 0.57 11.73
C TYR A 245 14.21 1.99 12.30
N ASN A 246 13.08 2.68 12.11
CA ASN A 246 12.76 3.94 12.75
C ASN A 246 11.80 3.70 13.93
N LYS A 247 12.31 3.90 15.14
CA LYS A 247 11.56 3.71 16.40
C LYS A 247 10.48 4.76 16.66
N GLU A 248 10.55 5.93 16.02
CA GLU A 248 9.58 7.01 16.25
C GLU A 248 8.30 6.80 15.45
N THR A 249 8.42 6.20 14.27
CA THR A 249 7.29 5.95 13.35
C THR A 249 6.89 4.49 13.25
N ASP A 250 7.64 3.58 13.89
CA ASP A 250 7.49 2.13 13.76
C ASP A 250 7.60 1.65 12.30
N ASN A 251 8.36 2.38 11.48
CA ASN A 251 8.58 2.06 10.06
C ASN A 251 10.00 1.56 9.84
N ALA A 252 10.20 0.80 8.77
CA ALA A 252 11.49 0.30 8.36
C ALA A 252 11.73 0.52 6.86
N VAL A 253 13.01 0.59 6.51
CA VAL A 253 13.48 0.57 5.13
C VAL A 253 14.43 -0.61 4.95
N VAL A 254 14.28 -1.30 3.82
CA VAL A 254 15.17 -2.36 3.35
C VAL A 254 15.65 -1.96 1.96
N LEU A 255 16.95 -1.78 1.83
CA LEU A 255 17.63 -1.64 0.55
C LEU A 255 18.20 -3.01 0.19
N ALA A 256 17.79 -3.56 -0.95
CA ALA A 256 18.32 -4.83 -1.45
C ALA A 256 18.81 -4.65 -2.89
N THR A 257 20.01 -5.11 -3.20
CA THR A 257 20.50 -5.10 -4.59
C THR A 257 19.61 -6.00 -5.44
N LYS A 258 19.25 -5.54 -6.65
CA LYS A 258 18.37 -6.27 -7.59
C LYS A 258 18.95 -7.62 -8.05
N SER A 259 20.23 -7.87 -7.80
CA SER A 259 20.84 -9.21 -7.93
C SER A 259 20.25 -10.24 -6.96
N ASN A 260 19.64 -9.84 -5.84
CA ASN A 260 19.01 -10.77 -4.90
C ASN A 260 17.59 -11.18 -5.36
N LYS A 261 17.52 -12.17 -6.26
CA LYS A 261 16.25 -12.63 -6.86
C LYS A 261 15.27 -13.25 -5.85
N LYS A 262 15.76 -13.83 -4.74
CA LYS A 262 14.90 -14.37 -3.68
C LYS A 262 14.10 -13.25 -3.02
N TRP A 263 14.74 -12.11 -2.73
CA TRP A 263 14.08 -10.92 -2.19
C TRP A 263 13.16 -10.23 -3.21
N MET A 264 13.55 -10.17 -4.49
CA MET A 264 12.72 -9.57 -5.54
C MET A 264 11.36 -10.25 -5.69
N LYS A 265 11.25 -11.55 -5.37
CA LYS A 265 10.00 -12.32 -5.43
C LYS A 265 9.07 -12.09 -4.23
N GLN A 266 9.56 -11.44 -3.16
CA GLN A 266 8.78 -11.20 -1.95
C GLN A 266 7.92 -9.95 -2.12
N ASN A 267 6.65 -10.05 -1.70
CA ASN A 267 5.71 -8.93 -1.65
C ASN A 267 5.37 -8.51 -0.21
N PHE A 268 5.91 -9.22 0.78
CA PHE A 268 5.73 -8.95 2.20
C PHE A 268 6.97 -9.41 2.97
N LEU A 269 7.05 -9.02 4.24
CA LEU A 269 8.03 -9.48 5.21
C LEU A 269 7.30 -10.06 6.41
N THR A 270 7.71 -11.23 6.87
CA THR A 270 7.13 -11.87 8.06
C THR A 270 7.92 -11.47 9.30
N ILE A 271 7.28 -10.81 10.26
CA ILE A 271 7.86 -10.46 11.57
C ILE A 271 6.92 -10.93 12.65
N GLU A 272 7.39 -11.78 13.57
CA GLU A 272 6.61 -12.30 14.70
C GLU A 272 5.26 -12.92 14.28
N GLY A 273 5.22 -13.57 13.10
CA GLY A 273 4.01 -14.18 12.55
C GLY A 273 3.08 -13.22 11.79
N GLN A 274 3.37 -11.92 11.79
CA GLN A 274 2.62 -10.93 11.03
C GLN A 274 3.21 -10.77 9.62
N HIS A 275 2.34 -10.76 8.60
CA HIS A 275 2.70 -10.48 7.21
C HIS A 275 2.61 -8.98 6.94
N ILE A 276 3.76 -8.31 6.88
CA ILE A 276 3.84 -6.87 6.68
C ILE A 276 4.12 -6.59 5.19
N PRO A 277 3.21 -5.90 4.47
CA PRO A 277 3.37 -5.65 3.03
C PRO A 277 4.63 -4.87 2.69
N LYS A 278 5.29 -5.26 1.60
CA LYS A 278 6.43 -4.57 1.00
C LYS A 278 5.93 -3.40 0.16
N LYS A 279 6.28 -2.17 0.52
CA LYS A 279 5.81 -0.94 -0.17
C LYS A 279 6.95 -0.23 -0.90
N ILE A 280 6.64 0.36 -2.05
CA ILE A 280 7.58 1.19 -2.83
C ILE A 280 7.71 2.62 -2.28
N LYS A 281 6.79 3.04 -1.41
CA LYS A 281 6.77 4.35 -0.76
C LYS A 281 6.10 4.26 0.61
N LEU A 282 6.48 5.16 1.50
CA LEU A 282 5.78 5.37 2.78
C LEU A 282 4.43 6.06 2.55
N ALA A 283 3.45 5.72 3.38
CA ALA A 283 2.26 6.49 3.65
C ALA A 283 2.63 7.70 4.51
N TYR A 284 2.39 8.90 4.00
CA TYR A 284 2.78 10.12 4.68
C TYR A 284 1.71 10.56 5.69
N ARG A 285 1.70 9.90 6.85
CA ARG A 285 0.69 10.10 7.88
C ARG A 285 1.17 11.03 8.99
N ILE A 286 0.38 12.07 9.27
CA ILE A 286 0.59 12.97 10.40
C ILE A 286 -0.58 12.88 11.38
N VAL A 287 -0.34 13.28 12.61
CA VAL A 287 -1.33 13.44 13.68
C VAL A 287 -1.40 14.92 14.03
N VAL A 288 -2.60 15.50 13.88
CA VAL A 288 -2.94 16.83 14.38
C VAL A 288 -3.62 16.67 15.74
N SER A 289 -3.05 17.20 16.81
CA SER A 289 -3.60 17.07 18.17
C SER A 289 -3.11 18.15 19.15
N PRO A 290 -3.88 18.51 20.19
CA PRO A 290 -5.25 18.09 20.46
C PRO A 290 -6.25 18.91 19.63
N VAL A 291 -7.15 18.24 18.91
CA VAL A 291 -8.31 18.83 18.23
C VAL A 291 -9.40 19.06 19.28
N PRO A 292 -9.88 20.29 19.49
CA PRO A 292 -10.95 20.54 20.46
C PRO A 292 -12.25 19.81 20.09
N PRO A 293 -13.06 19.34 21.07
CA PRO A 293 -14.24 18.49 20.81
C PRO A 293 -15.27 19.08 19.83
N ASP A 294 -15.46 20.40 19.84
CA ASP A 294 -16.42 21.11 18.97
C ASP A 294 -15.73 21.85 17.82
N PHE A 295 -14.47 21.54 17.53
CA PHE A 295 -13.73 22.18 16.45
C PHE A 295 -14.18 21.63 15.09
N ASP A 296 -14.46 22.53 14.16
CA ASP A 296 -14.79 22.14 12.80
C ASP A 296 -13.56 21.55 12.09
N VAL A 297 -13.55 20.23 11.95
CA VAL A 297 -12.46 19.46 11.32
C VAL A 297 -12.28 19.86 9.85
N ASP A 298 -13.32 20.32 9.17
CA ASP A 298 -13.22 20.75 7.77
C ASP A 298 -12.31 21.98 7.62
N LEU A 299 -12.19 22.82 8.65
CA LEU A 299 -11.22 23.92 8.66
C LEU A 299 -9.77 23.41 8.69
N ILE A 300 -9.53 22.26 9.34
CA ILE A 300 -8.22 21.60 9.34
C ILE A 300 -7.97 20.99 7.95
N LEU A 301 -8.89 20.17 7.46
CA LEU A 301 -8.73 19.43 6.21
C LEU A 301 -8.56 20.36 5.00
N ASN A 302 -9.26 21.50 4.97
CA ASN A 302 -9.15 22.49 3.91
C ASN A 302 -8.03 23.53 4.14
N HIS A 303 -7.22 23.37 5.20
CA HIS A 303 -6.17 24.33 5.50
C HIS A 303 -5.11 24.34 4.39
N LYS A 304 -4.64 25.55 4.02
CA LYS A 304 -3.62 25.78 2.99
C LYS A 304 -2.30 25.02 3.20
N LEU A 305 -2.06 24.55 4.42
CA LEU A 305 -0.91 23.70 4.74
C LEU A 305 -0.94 22.39 3.94
N PHE A 306 -2.13 21.79 3.81
CA PHE A 306 -2.33 20.52 3.12
C PHE A 306 -2.67 20.69 1.63
N ALA A 307 -3.18 21.85 1.21
CA ALA A 307 -3.38 22.20 -0.20
C ALA A 307 -4.14 21.15 -1.04
N TYR A 308 -5.18 20.53 -0.47
CA TYR A 308 -6.00 19.47 -1.10
C TYR A 308 -5.24 18.18 -1.45
N ARG A 309 -4.11 17.93 -0.79
CA ARG A 309 -3.27 16.73 -0.94
C ARG A 309 -3.57 15.64 0.09
N ILE A 310 -4.70 15.76 0.78
CA ILE A 310 -5.17 14.77 1.76
C ILE A 310 -5.82 13.62 0.99
N VAL A 311 -5.26 12.43 1.13
CA VAL A 311 -5.81 11.19 0.55
C VAL A 311 -6.88 10.63 1.47
N ARG A 312 -6.58 10.61 2.78
CA ARG A 312 -7.42 10.00 3.80
C ARG A 312 -7.26 10.76 5.11
N HIS A 313 -8.30 10.73 5.94
CA HIS A 313 -8.21 11.19 7.31
C HIS A 313 -9.04 10.30 8.23
N SER A 314 -8.70 10.32 9.53
CA SER A 314 -9.45 9.68 10.60
C SER A 314 -9.42 10.57 11.83
N HIS A 315 -10.58 10.80 12.46
CA HIS A 315 -10.68 11.61 13.67
C HIS A 315 -11.03 10.73 14.87
N ILE A 316 -10.12 10.64 15.83
CA ILE A 316 -10.22 9.76 17.00
C ILE A 316 -9.95 10.59 18.25
N LYS A 317 -10.98 10.78 19.09
CA LYS A 317 -10.92 11.64 20.29
C LYS A 317 -10.49 13.06 19.93
N ASP A 318 -9.33 13.49 20.40
CA ASP A 318 -8.69 14.79 20.15
C ASP A 318 -7.57 14.67 19.10
N ARG A 319 -7.53 13.60 18.31
CA ARG A 319 -6.47 13.35 17.34
C ARG A 319 -7.04 13.18 15.95
N LEU A 320 -6.61 14.03 15.04
CA LEU A 320 -6.92 13.91 13.62
C LEU A 320 -5.70 13.36 12.88
N ILE A 321 -5.81 12.14 12.38
CA ILE A 321 -4.81 11.50 11.54
C ILE A 321 -5.08 11.89 10.11
N ILE A 322 -4.06 12.38 9.40
CA ILE A 322 -4.16 12.83 8.01
C ILE A 322 -3.08 12.11 7.21
N GLU A 323 -3.47 11.47 6.12
CA GLU A 323 -2.57 10.87 5.14
C GLU A 323 -2.43 11.78 3.91
N LEU A 324 -1.20 12.08 3.54
CA LEU A 324 -0.83 12.94 2.41
C LEU A 324 -0.30 12.10 1.24
N ASP A 325 -0.54 12.55 0.00
CA ASP A 325 0.01 11.90 -1.21
C ASP A 325 1.44 12.37 -1.56
N ASP A 326 1.96 13.40 -0.88
CA ASP A 326 3.19 14.11 -1.24
C ASP A 326 4.19 14.22 -0.07
N MET A 327 5.42 13.74 -0.32
CA MET A 327 6.52 13.73 0.66
C MET A 327 6.89 15.14 1.12
N LYS A 328 7.03 16.10 0.20
CA LYS A 328 7.46 17.47 0.52
C LYS A 328 6.44 18.18 1.38
N LYS A 329 5.15 17.88 1.19
CA LYS A 329 4.07 18.37 2.07
C LYS A 329 4.15 17.76 3.45
N TYR A 330 4.38 16.46 3.54
CA TYR A 330 4.57 15.79 4.81
C TYR A 330 5.74 16.37 5.61
N GLU A 331 6.91 16.49 4.98
CA GLU A 331 8.11 17.09 5.60
C GLU A 331 7.82 18.51 6.08
N LYS A 332 7.18 19.33 5.23
CA LYS A 332 6.76 20.68 5.62
C LYS A 332 5.82 20.70 6.82
N CYS A 333 4.91 19.73 6.93
CA CYS A 333 3.99 19.63 8.06
C CYS A 333 4.73 19.27 9.36
N VAL A 334 5.67 18.32 9.28
CA VAL A 334 6.52 17.90 10.39
C VAL A 334 7.43 19.05 10.84
N ASP A 335 8.08 19.75 9.91
CA ASP A 335 8.98 20.89 10.18
C ASP A 335 8.25 22.06 10.85
N ILE A 336 7.02 22.34 10.41
CA ILE A 336 6.19 23.39 11.04
C ILE A 336 5.79 22.99 12.46
N GLY A 337 5.53 21.70 12.70
CA GLY A 337 5.27 21.12 14.01
C GLY A 337 3.96 21.55 14.69
N ALA A 338 3.28 22.57 14.19
CA ALA A 338 1.99 23.02 14.71
C ALA A 338 1.11 23.72 13.67
N LEU A 339 -0.18 23.38 13.66
CA LEU A 339 -1.24 24.03 12.92
C LEU A 339 -1.91 25.10 13.78
N ARG A 340 -2.04 26.32 13.26
CA ARG A 340 -2.79 27.41 13.91
C ARG A 340 -3.96 27.85 13.06
N ILE A 341 -5.17 27.76 13.61
CA ILE A 341 -6.41 28.25 13.00
C ILE A 341 -7.12 29.15 14.01
N GLY A 342 -7.20 30.45 13.70
CA GLY A 342 -7.70 31.44 14.64
C GLY A 342 -6.84 31.50 15.91
N LYS A 343 -7.46 31.25 17.07
CA LYS A 343 -6.78 31.21 18.38
C LYS A 343 -6.36 29.80 18.80
N VAL A 344 -6.72 28.77 18.03
CA VAL A 344 -6.43 27.37 18.36
C VAL A 344 -5.10 26.98 17.74
N ALA A 345 -4.21 26.40 18.55
CA ALA A 345 -2.96 25.79 18.12
C ALA A 345 -3.03 24.29 18.39
N MET A 346 -2.74 23.49 17.36
CA MET A 346 -2.72 22.03 17.39
C MET A 346 -1.33 21.59 16.96
N ASN A 347 -0.70 20.67 17.68
CA ASN A 347 0.58 20.10 17.29
C ASN A 347 0.41 19.19 16.07
N ILE A 348 1.45 19.12 15.26
CA ILE A 348 1.58 18.17 14.15
C ILE A 348 2.75 17.27 14.49
N THR A 349 2.51 15.97 14.56
CA THR A 349 3.55 14.95 14.76
C THR A 349 3.43 13.88 13.68
N PRO A 350 4.51 13.15 13.36
CA PRO A 350 4.39 11.90 12.62
C PRO A 350 3.38 10.94 13.27
N HIS A 351 2.70 10.14 12.47
CA HIS A 351 1.89 9.03 12.97
C HIS A 351 2.78 7.80 13.24
N SER A 352 2.48 7.09 14.32
CA SER A 352 3.05 5.78 14.67
C SER A 352 1.93 4.91 15.23
N ILE A 353 1.95 3.60 14.92
CA ILE A 353 0.98 2.63 15.43
C ILE A 353 1.05 2.48 16.94
N ALA A 354 2.22 2.67 17.57
CA ALA A 354 2.33 2.65 19.01
C ALA A 354 1.33 3.60 19.70
N ASN A 355 0.85 4.61 18.97
CA ASN A 355 -0.12 5.58 19.45
C ASN A 355 -1.54 5.37 18.89
N ASP A 356 -1.83 4.42 18.00
CA ASP A 356 -3.14 4.32 17.32
C ASP A 356 -3.75 2.90 17.36
N PRO A 357 -4.54 2.57 18.39
CA PRO A 357 -5.20 1.27 18.49
C PRO A 357 -6.26 1.02 17.40
N ASP A 358 -6.62 2.03 16.59
CA ASP A 358 -7.57 1.88 15.48
C ASP A 358 -6.90 1.41 14.17
N ALA A 359 -5.56 1.32 14.15
CA ALA A 359 -4.77 0.85 13.00
C ALA A 359 -4.37 -0.64 13.10
N SER A 360 -4.36 -1.19 14.32
CA SER A 360 -3.97 -2.58 14.60
C SER A 360 -5.02 -3.58 14.10
N GLU A 361 -4.55 -4.67 13.49
CA GLU A 361 -5.38 -5.83 13.25
C GLU A 361 -5.75 -6.52 14.56
N ILE A 362 -6.92 -7.15 14.58
CA ILE A 362 -7.31 -8.00 15.70
C ILE A 362 -6.41 -9.26 15.72
N ASP A 363 -5.72 -9.50 16.83
CA ASP A 363 -4.75 -10.59 16.95
C ASP A 363 -4.78 -11.28 18.32
N ALA A 364 -3.86 -12.22 18.54
CA ALA A 364 -3.72 -12.96 19.78
C ALA A 364 -3.47 -12.03 20.98
N ASP A 365 -2.48 -11.14 20.85
CA ASP A 365 -1.97 -10.31 21.94
C ASP A 365 -2.96 -9.21 22.34
N ASN A 366 -3.64 -8.60 21.37
CA ASN A 366 -4.55 -7.49 21.61
C ASN A 366 -6.00 -7.90 21.87
N TRP A 367 -6.40 -9.11 21.45
CA TRP A 367 -7.78 -9.57 21.61
C TRP A 367 -7.91 -11.03 22.02
N TYR A 368 -7.55 -11.99 21.16
CA TYR A 368 -7.98 -13.38 21.32
C TYR A 368 -7.44 -14.05 22.58
N GLU A 369 -6.21 -13.77 22.99
CA GLU A 369 -5.60 -14.34 24.19
C GLU A 369 -5.71 -13.41 25.41
N THR A 370 -6.17 -12.17 25.22
CA THR A 370 -6.26 -11.15 26.28
C THR A 370 -7.69 -10.63 26.47
N LYS A 371 -8.07 -9.55 25.78
CA LYS A 371 -9.31 -8.80 25.98
C LYS A 371 -10.57 -9.59 25.74
N MET A 372 -10.54 -10.58 24.86
CA MET A 372 -11.66 -11.49 24.62
C MET A 372 -12.07 -12.26 25.88
N HIS A 373 -11.12 -12.61 26.76
CA HIS A 373 -11.41 -13.36 27.99
C HIS A 373 -11.96 -12.47 29.12
N GLU A 374 -11.88 -11.14 28.98
CA GLU A 374 -12.45 -10.18 29.93
C GLU A 374 -13.97 -10.01 29.72
N ILE A 375 -14.51 -10.44 28.58
CA ILE A 375 -15.91 -10.22 28.20
C ILE A 375 -16.77 -11.47 28.43
N LYS A 376 -18.04 -11.23 28.78
CA LYS A 376 -19.04 -12.31 28.77
C LYS A 376 -19.45 -12.60 27.33
N PRO A 377 -19.80 -13.86 26.98
CA PRO A 377 -20.31 -14.20 25.65
C PRO A 377 -21.76 -13.68 25.52
N ASP A 378 -21.92 -12.37 25.51
CA ASP A 378 -23.15 -11.64 25.24
C ASP A 378 -22.79 -10.27 24.69
N ILE A 379 -23.02 -10.07 23.38
CA ILE A 379 -22.72 -8.82 22.69
C ILE A 379 -23.36 -7.61 23.36
N VAL A 380 -24.48 -7.76 24.08
CA VAL A 380 -25.20 -6.63 24.70
C VAL A 380 -24.33 -5.90 25.71
N THR A 381 -23.38 -6.59 26.33
CA THR A 381 -22.44 -5.98 27.28
C THR A 381 -21.51 -4.95 26.62
N ILE A 382 -21.28 -5.07 25.32
CA ILE A 382 -20.33 -4.24 24.54
C ILE A 382 -21.06 -3.36 23.53
N MET A 383 -22.21 -3.80 23.02
CA MET A 383 -22.89 -3.16 21.91
C MET A 383 -23.26 -1.70 22.22
N SER A 384 -23.61 -1.35 23.45
CA SER A 384 -23.87 0.05 23.83
C SER A 384 -22.62 0.93 23.92
N ASP A 385 -21.43 0.33 24.09
CA ASP A 385 -20.17 1.06 24.12
C ASP A 385 -19.61 1.20 22.70
N HIS A 386 -20.01 2.27 22.01
CA HIS A 386 -19.53 2.56 20.66
C HIS A 386 -18.01 2.81 20.59
N GLN A 387 -17.35 3.04 21.73
CA GLN A 387 -15.92 3.31 21.80
C GLN A 387 -15.07 2.09 22.16
N HIS A 388 -15.70 0.92 22.38
CA HIS A 388 -15.01 -0.30 22.76
C HIS A 388 -13.88 -0.66 21.76
N PRO A 389 -12.69 -1.09 22.22
CA PRO A 389 -11.54 -1.43 21.36
C PRO A 389 -11.86 -2.33 20.17
N ILE A 390 -12.75 -3.31 20.36
CA ILE A 390 -13.17 -4.25 19.32
C ILE A 390 -13.73 -3.59 18.05
N PHE A 391 -14.36 -2.43 18.16
CA PHE A 391 -14.93 -1.72 17.01
C PHE A 391 -13.88 -0.92 16.24
N ARG A 392 -12.66 -0.83 16.77
CA ARG A 392 -11.55 -0.06 16.22
C ARG A 392 -10.58 -0.94 15.45
N TYR A 393 -10.30 -2.15 15.94
CA TYR A 393 -9.40 -3.10 15.29
C TYR A 393 -9.82 -3.40 13.84
N LYS A 394 -8.82 -3.61 12.97
CA LYS A 394 -9.02 -4.14 11.62
C LYS A 394 -9.30 -5.63 11.71
N TRP A 395 -10.25 -6.12 10.92
CA TRP A 395 -10.56 -7.54 10.87
C TRP A 395 -9.42 -8.32 10.23
N ASN A 396 -8.92 -9.35 10.90
CA ASN A 396 -7.98 -10.31 10.34
C ASN A 396 -8.63 -11.70 10.35
N ALA A 397 -9.02 -12.15 9.16
CA ALA A 397 -9.73 -13.43 8.98
C ALA A 397 -8.80 -14.64 9.20
N GLU A 398 -7.52 -14.53 8.83
CA GLU A 398 -6.55 -15.60 8.96
C GLU A 398 -6.26 -15.91 10.43
N ASN A 399 -6.06 -14.86 11.23
CA ASN A 399 -5.83 -14.96 12.66
C ASN A 399 -7.05 -15.54 13.39
N TRP A 400 -8.27 -15.09 13.04
CA TRP A 400 -9.49 -15.70 13.55
C TRP A 400 -9.59 -17.19 13.19
N LEU A 401 -9.30 -17.55 11.94
CA LEU A 401 -9.33 -18.94 11.46
C LEU A 401 -8.30 -19.81 12.18
N GLU A 402 -7.11 -19.28 12.47
CA GLU A 402 -6.09 -19.98 13.24
C GLU A 402 -6.60 -20.33 14.64
N HIS A 403 -7.19 -19.36 15.35
CA HIS A 403 -7.76 -19.58 16.69
C HIS A 403 -8.93 -20.55 16.67
N MET A 404 -9.81 -20.46 15.67
CA MET A 404 -10.92 -21.40 15.51
C MET A 404 -10.40 -22.82 15.26
N LYS A 405 -9.39 -23.00 14.40
CA LYS A 405 -8.76 -24.31 14.12
C LYS A 405 -8.06 -24.90 15.35
N LYS A 406 -7.41 -24.08 16.18
CA LYS A 406 -6.81 -24.53 17.45
C LYS A 406 -7.85 -25.20 18.35
N LEU A 407 -9.09 -24.69 18.37
CA LEU A 407 -10.22 -25.28 19.12
C LEU A 407 -10.80 -26.54 18.47
N ASP A 408 -10.66 -26.72 17.16
CA ASP A 408 -11.11 -27.94 16.47
C ASP A 408 -10.07 -29.08 16.57
N MET A 409 -8.78 -28.77 16.73
CA MET A 409 -7.72 -29.76 16.94
C MET A 409 -7.59 -30.24 18.39
N THR A 410 -8.07 -29.44 19.35
CA THR A 410 -8.08 -29.82 20.77
C THR A 410 -9.32 -30.66 21.05
N ASP A 411 -9.12 -31.98 20.99
CA ASP A 411 -10.15 -33.01 21.12
C ASP A 411 -11.18 -32.69 22.24
N GLN A 412 -12.46 -32.75 21.88
CA GLN A 412 -13.59 -32.36 22.72
C GLN A 412 -13.55 -33.08 24.07
N ARG A 413 -13.08 -32.40 25.12
CA ARG A 413 -13.33 -32.85 26.50
C ARG A 413 -14.81 -32.64 26.82
N LEU A 414 -15.58 -33.69 26.57
CA LEU A 414 -16.77 -34.15 27.29
C LEU A 414 -17.40 -33.09 28.23
N GLY A 415 -18.47 -32.45 27.74
CA GLY A 415 -19.52 -31.85 28.58
C GLY A 415 -19.27 -30.47 29.19
N LYS A 416 -18.17 -29.77 28.88
CA LYS A 416 -17.95 -28.39 29.34
C LYS A 416 -18.41 -27.38 28.28
N TYR A 417 -19.09 -26.32 28.73
CA TYR A 417 -19.45 -25.17 27.89
C TYR A 417 -18.19 -24.59 27.22
N ASP A 418 -18.16 -24.61 25.89
CA ASP A 418 -17.03 -24.14 25.06
C ASP A 418 -17.06 -22.61 24.96
N LEU A 419 -16.60 -21.96 26.03
CA LEU A 419 -16.59 -20.52 26.16
C LEU A 419 -15.81 -19.85 25.03
N ASP A 420 -14.65 -20.38 24.68
CA ASP A 420 -13.74 -19.76 23.71
C ASP A 420 -14.35 -19.78 22.30
N ARG A 421 -14.97 -20.89 21.90
CA ARG A 421 -15.69 -20.96 20.61
C ARG A 421 -16.86 -19.98 20.55
N HIS A 422 -17.57 -19.79 21.66
CA HIS A 422 -18.62 -18.79 21.76
C HIS A 422 -18.05 -17.36 21.66
N LEU A 423 -16.96 -17.06 22.35
CA LEU A 423 -16.30 -15.76 22.32
C LEU A 423 -15.73 -15.41 20.93
N LEU A 424 -15.17 -16.39 20.21
CA LEU A 424 -14.73 -16.22 18.82
C LEU A 424 -15.89 -15.84 17.89
N ARG A 425 -17.08 -16.45 18.08
CA ARG A 425 -18.28 -16.10 17.28
C ARG A 425 -18.90 -14.77 17.71
N VAL A 426 -18.84 -14.43 19.00
CA VAL A 426 -19.20 -13.10 19.51
C VAL A 426 -18.31 -12.02 18.88
N THR A 427 -17.02 -12.30 18.75
CA THR A 427 -16.05 -11.42 18.08
C THR A 427 -16.43 -11.14 16.63
N VAL A 428 -16.82 -12.17 15.86
CA VAL A 428 -17.34 -11.98 14.49
C VAL A 428 -18.56 -11.06 14.49
N MET A 429 -19.52 -11.28 15.40
CA MET A 429 -20.73 -10.45 15.47
C MET A 429 -20.40 -8.99 15.81
N LEU A 430 -19.50 -8.75 16.76
CA LEU A 430 -19.05 -7.40 17.13
C LEU A 430 -18.36 -6.71 15.95
N ASN A 431 -17.55 -7.43 15.18
CA ASN A 431 -16.98 -6.92 13.95
C ASN A 431 -18.07 -6.54 12.93
N THR A 432 -19.05 -7.41 12.69
CA THR A 432 -20.18 -7.13 11.78
C THR A 432 -20.98 -5.89 12.20
N ILE A 433 -21.22 -5.72 13.50
CA ILE A 433 -21.84 -4.49 14.04
C ILE A 433 -20.95 -3.26 13.77
N GLY A 434 -19.64 -3.38 13.99
CA GLY A 434 -18.66 -2.33 13.70
C GLY A 434 -18.69 -1.91 12.22
N VAL A 435 -18.69 -2.89 11.31
CA VAL A 435 -18.78 -2.69 9.85
C VAL A 435 -20.06 -1.95 9.47
N LEU A 436 -21.20 -2.35 10.02
CA LEU A 436 -22.49 -1.73 9.72
C LEU A 436 -22.59 -0.28 10.25
N ARG A 437 -21.99 0.00 11.42
CA ARG A 437 -21.85 1.36 11.95
C ARG A 437 -21.00 2.25 11.06
N LYS A 438 -19.85 1.72 10.62
CA LYS A 438 -18.91 2.42 9.73
C LYS A 438 -19.46 2.56 8.30
N LYS A 439 -20.46 1.75 7.94
CA LYS A 439 -21.05 1.64 6.58
C LYS A 439 -20.03 1.23 5.53
N LYS A 440 -18.94 0.60 5.94
CA LYS A 440 -17.86 0.14 5.07
C LYS A 440 -16.99 -0.88 5.79
N TYR A 441 -16.29 -1.68 5.00
CA TYR A 441 -15.27 -2.62 5.45
C TYR A 441 -14.16 -2.72 4.39
N ILE A 442 -13.04 -3.34 4.74
CA ILE A 442 -11.90 -3.54 3.84
C ILE A 442 -11.76 -5.04 3.59
N VAL A 443 -11.53 -5.41 2.32
CA VAL A 443 -11.16 -6.76 1.89
C VAL A 443 -10.03 -6.60 0.88
N ASP A 444 -8.93 -7.33 1.07
CA ASP A 444 -7.76 -7.29 0.17
C ASP A 444 -7.27 -5.86 -0.12
N ASP A 445 -7.18 -5.04 0.93
CA ASP A 445 -6.86 -3.59 0.90
C ASP A 445 -7.84 -2.71 0.10
N GLU A 446 -8.91 -3.27 -0.46
CA GLU A 446 -9.98 -2.53 -1.12
C GLU A 446 -11.10 -2.16 -0.14
N GLU A 447 -11.51 -0.88 -0.17
CA GLU A 447 -12.63 -0.40 0.63
C GLU A 447 -13.97 -0.73 -0.04
N VAL A 448 -14.76 -1.57 0.61
CA VAL A 448 -16.14 -1.86 0.21
C VAL A 448 -17.09 -0.95 0.98
N THR A 449 -17.68 0.02 0.28
CA THR A 449 -18.72 0.89 0.85
C THR A 449 -20.08 0.20 0.83
N LEU A 450 -20.71 0.07 2.00
CA LEU A 450 -22.05 -0.48 2.15
C LEU A 450 -23.09 0.57 1.79
N LYS A 451 -23.86 0.31 0.73
CA LYS A 451 -25.06 1.08 0.41
C LYS A 451 -26.21 0.64 1.29
N LEU A 452 -26.19 1.03 2.58
CA LEU A 452 -27.19 0.59 3.56
C LEU A 452 -28.65 0.80 3.09
N GLN A 453 -28.93 1.88 2.36
CA GLN A 453 -30.26 2.14 1.77
C GLN A 453 -30.72 1.05 0.77
N ARG A 454 -29.77 0.35 0.13
CA ARG A 454 -30.03 -0.79 -0.77
C ARG A 454 -29.98 -2.14 -0.04
N LEU A 455 -29.39 -2.17 1.16
CA LEU A 455 -29.30 -3.33 2.04
C LEU A 455 -30.47 -3.40 3.03
N GLN A 456 -31.25 -2.31 3.19
CA GLN A 456 -32.52 -2.28 3.90
C GLN A 456 -33.52 -3.31 3.34
N THR A 457 -33.33 -4.57 3.68
CA THR A 457 -34.25 -5.68 3.45
C THR A 457 -35.30 -5.70 4.56
N ILE A 458 -34.95 -5.16 5.74
CA ILE A 458 -35.87 -4.84 6.84
C ILE A 458 -35.99 -3.31 6.92
N CYS A 459 -36.54 -2.74 5.86
CA CYS A 459 -37.18 -1.45 6.04
C CYS A 459 -38.46 -1.70 6.85
N TYR A 460 -38.66 -0.95 7.94
CA TYR A 460 -40.01 -0.54 8.36
C TYR A 460 -40.63 0.38 7.27
N ASP A 461 -40.53 0.01 5.99
CA ASP A 461 -41.28 0.60 4.87
C ASP A 461 -42.61 -0.13 4.67
N HIS A 462 -43.01 -0.97 5.64
CA HIS A 462 -44.22 -1.78 5.60
C HIS A 462 -44.20 -2.96 4.60
N ARG A 463 -43.03 -3.49 4.19
CA ARG A 463 -42.95 -4.71 3.34
C ARG A 463 -42.67 -6.02 4.06
N SER A 464 -42.08 -6.02 5.25
CA SER A 464 -42.05 -7.22 6.11
C SER A 464 -43.48 -7.58 6.50
N LYS A 465 -44.02 -8.66 5.91
CA LYS A 465 -45.38 -9.12 6.18
C LYS A 465 -45.33 -10.32 7.12
N LEU A 466 -45.88 -10.16 8.32
CA LEU A 466 -46.21 -11.31 9.15
C LEU A 466 -47.40 -12.02 8.50
N PHE A 467 -47.13 -13.12 7.82
CA PHE A 467 -48.17 -14.02 7.36
C PHE A 467 -48.54 -14.95 8.52
N HIS A 468 -49.73 -14.78 9.06
CA HIS A 468 -50.30 -15.81 9.94
C HIS A 468 -50.51 -17.05 9.09
N GLY A 469 -50.08 -18.22 9.60
CA GLY A 469 -50.16 -19.47 8.88
C GLY A 469 -51.57 -19.65 8.29
N LYS A 470 -51.64 -19.69 6.96
CA LYS A 470 -52.86 -20.03 6.23
C LYS A 470 -52.68 -21.45 5.73
N THR A 471 -53.66 -22.31 5.99
CA THR A 471 -53.76 -23.59 5.28
C THR A 471 -54.05 -23.28 3.81
N ILE A 472 -53.05 -23.44 2.95
CA ILE A 472 -53.21 -23.33 1.51
C ILE A 472 -53.68 -24.71 1.03
N SER A 473 -54.89 -24.78 0.48
CA SER A 473 -55.35 -26.02 -0.16
C SER A 473 -54.53 -26.31 -1.41
N GLU A 474 -54.28 -27.58 -1.74
CA GLU A 474 -53.56 -27.95 -2.97
C GLU A 474 -54.25 -27.37 -4.23
N THR A 475 -55.57 -27.16 -4.16
CA THR A 475 -56.39 -26.50 -5.18
C THR A 475 -56.12 -24.99 -5.35
N GLU A 476 -55.52 -24.32 -4.35
CA GLU A 476 -55.04 -22.94 -4.44
C GLU A 476 -53.67 -22.82 -5.12
N LEU A 477 -52.91 -23.92 -5.20
CA LEU A 477 -51.66 -24.01 -5.97
C LEU A 477 -51.97 -24.14 -7.48
N LYS A 478 -52.62 -23.13 -8.09
CA LYS A 478 -52.95 -23.17 -9.52
C LYS A 478 -51.75 -22.82 -10.41
N LYS A 479 -51.56 -23.68 -11.41
CA LYS A 479 -50.65 -23.62 -12.58
C LYS A 479 -49.15 -23.76 -12.24
N THR A 480 -48.61 -24.95 -12.49
CA THR A 480 -47.17 -25.17 -12.65
C THR A 480 -46.65 -24.28 -13.78
N LEU A 481 -46.00 -23.17 -13.42
CA LEU A 481 -45.39 -22.22 -14.36
C LEU A 481 -44.20 -22.83 -15.11
N TYR A 482 -43.63 -23.91 -14.59
CA TYR A 482 -42.47 -24.60 -15.11
C TYR A 482 -42.78 -26.08 -15.34
N SER A 483 -42.13 -26.68 -16.35
CA SER A 483 -42.32 -28.08 -16.74
C SER A 483 -41.60 -29.07 -15.82
N SER A 484 -40.60 -28.62 -15.06
CA SER A 484 -39.84 -29.43 -14.12
C SER A 484 -39.13 -28.56 -13.06
N THR A 485 -38.71 -29.18 -11.96
CA THR A 485 -37.91 -28.56 -10.90
C THR A 485 -36.61 -29.35 -10.73
N SER A 486 -35.47 -28.65 -10.79
CA SER A 486 -34.17 -29.24 -10.46
C SER A 486 -33.98 -29.24 -8.95
N VAL A 487 -33.63 -30.39 -8.38
CA VAL A 487 -33.37 -30.55 -6.94
C VAL A 487 -31.94 -31.03 -6.76
N ILE A 488 -31.15 -30.27 -6.01
CA ILE A 488 -29.73 -30.55 -5.74
C ILE A 488 -29.56 -30.61 -4.23
N VAL A 489 -28.86 -31.64 -3.74
CA VAL A 489 -28.47 -31.78 -2.33
C VAL A 489 -26.96 -31.62 -2.26
N SER A 490 -26.48 -30.61 -1.52
CA SER A 490 -25.07 -30.33 -1.30
C SER A 490 -24.76 -30.26 0.19
N ASN A 491 -23.54 -30.66 0.56
CA ASN A 491 -23.01 -30.52 1.91
C ASN A 491 -22.24 -29.19 2.02
N GLU A 492 -22.94 -28.07 1.79
CA GLU A 492 -22.36 -26.73 1.74
C GLU A 492 -23.14 -25.75 2.63
N ASP A 493 -22.48 -24.69 3.10
CA ASP A 493 -23.15 -23.63 3.86
C ASP A 493 -24.15 -22.86 2.99
N CYS A 494 -25.28 -22.49 3.58
CA CYS A 494 -26.39 -21.85 2.86
C CYS A 494 -25.97 -20.54 2.15
N LEU A 495 -25.07 -19.74 2.75
CA LEU A 495 -24.62 -18.49 2.16
C LEU A 495 -23.61 -18.72 1.03
N VAL A 496 -22.84 -19.81 1.07
CA VAL A 496 -21.94 -20.19 -0.02
C VAL A 496 -22.74 -20.57 -1.26
N VAL A 497 -23.80 -21.39 -1.07
CA VAL A 497 -24.71 -21.74 -2.18
C VAL A 497 -25.47 -20.51 -2.68
N TYR A 498 -25.92 -19.63 -1.78
CA TYR A 498 -26.60 -18.39 -2.13
C TYR A 498 -25.70 -17.49 -3.00
N GLU A 499 -24.45 -17.28 -2.59
CA GLU A 499 -23.45 -16.50 -3.33
C GLU A 499 -23.21 -17.07 -4.73
N LYS A 500 -23.02 -18.40 -4.82
CA LYS A 500 -22.87 -19.10 -6.11
C LYS A 500 -24.07 -18.83 -7.04
N LEU A 501 -25.30 -18.99 -6.55
CA LEU A 501 -26.50 -18.75 -7.36
C LEU A 501 -26.62 -17.28 -7.79
N VAL A 502 -26.24 -16.32 -6.94
CA VAL A 502 -26.18 -14.90 -7.32
C VAL A 502 -25.14 -14.68 -8.42
N SER A 503 -23.97 -15.30 -8.32
CA SER A 503 -22.92 -15.20 -9.35
C SER A 503 -23.35 -15.76 -10.72
N GLU A 504 -24.24 -16.76 -10.71
CA GLU A 504 -24.88 -17.33 -11.91
C GLU A 504 -26.05 -16.48 -12.44
N GLY A 505 -26.34 -15.33 -11.81
CA GLY A 505 -27.37 -14.38 -12.24
C GLY A 505 -28.78 -14.65 -11.67
N TYR A 506 -28.92 -15.59 -10.72
CA TYR A 506 -30.19 -15.84 -10.06
C TYR A 506 -30.50 -14.83 -8.94
N ARG A 507 -31.76 -14.81 -8.50
CA ARG A 507 -32.24 -14.05 -7.34
C ARG A 507 -32.78 -15.03 -6.28
N PRO A 508 -31.89 -15.77 -5.59
CA PRO A 508 -32.29 -16.85 -4.70
C PRO A 508 -33.07 -16.35 -3.48
N LEU A 509 -33.93 -17.20 -2.94
CA LEU A 509 -34.56 -17.02 -1.64
C LEU A 509 -33.91 -17.99 -0.65
N LEU A 510 -33.50 -17.48 0.50
CA LEU A 510 -32.87 -18.27 1.55
C LEU A 510 -33.88 -18.51 2.68
N LEU A 511 -34.08 -19.77 3.06
CA LEU A 511 -34.84 -20.10 4.26
C LEU A 511 -33.96 -19.83 5.50
N ASN A 512 -34.39 -18.92 6.37
CA ASN A 512 -33.87 -18.84 7.73
C ASN A 512 -34.52 -19.93 8.58
N MET A 513 -33.72 -20.80 9.19
CA MET A 513 -34.19 -21.80 10.16
C MET A 513 -34.45 -21.12 11.51
N ALA A 514 -35.40 -20.18 11.50
CA ALA A 514 -35.59 -19.21 12.56
C ALA A 514 -36.06 -19.82 13.87
N SER A 515 -35.51 -19.34 14.98
CA SER A 515 -36.00 -19.63 16.32
C SER A 515 -37.38 -19.01 16.53
N ALA A 516 -38.33 -19.84 16.98
CA ALA A 516 -39.70 -19.43 17.24
C ALA A 516 -39.85 -18.40 18.37
N THR A 517 -38.85 -18.30 19.25
CA THR A 517 -38.94 -17.49 20.48
C THR A 517 -37.88 -16.39 20.58
N ARG A 518 -36.82 -16.44 19.76
CA ARG A 518 -35.66 -15.55 19.88
C ARG A 518 -35.16 -15.14 18.50
N PRO A 519 -35.36 -13.89 18.04
CA PRO A 519 -34.84 -13.45 16.75
C PRO A 519 -33.32 -13.64 16.66
N GLY A 520 -32.85 -14.33 15.63
CA GLY A 520 -31.43 -14.64 15.47
C GLY A 520 -30.93 -15.76 16.40
N GLY A 521 -31.83 -16.44 17.10
CA GLY A 521 -31.50 -17.50 18.06
C GLY A 521 -30.55 -17.04 19.16
N GLY A 522 -29.39 -17.68 19.19
CA GLY A 522 -28.31 -17.45 20.14
C GLY A 522 -27.16 -16.60 19.66
N TYR A 523 -27.31 -15.86 18.55
CA TYR A 523 -26.19 -15.16 17.90
C TYR A 523 -25.43 -14.22 18.85
N ARG A 524 -26.17 -13.56 19.75
CA ARG A 524 -25.63 -12.66 20.79
C ARG A 524 -24.63 -13.35 21.70
N LYS A 525 -24.80 -14.66 21.91
CA LYS A 525 -24.04 -15.47 22.85
C LYS A 525 -23.00 -16.37 22.21
N GLY A 526 -22.82 -16.29 20.90
CA GLY A 526 -21.87 -17.11 20.17
C GLY A 526 -22.39 -18.51 19.80
N ASP A 527 -23.70 -18.73 19.79
CA ASP A 527 -24.27 -20.00 19.35
C ASP A 527 -24.03 -20.19 17.83
N GLY A 528 -23.94 -21.44 17.39
CA GLY A 528 -23.35 -21.82 16.10
C GLY A 528 -24.28 -22.56 15.14
N ALA A 529 -25.56 -22.24 15.07
CA ALA A 529 -26.46 -22.81 14.07
C ALA A 529 -26.63 -21.87 12.86
N GLN A 530 -27.48 -22.29 11.92
CA GLN A 530 -27.64 -21.63 10.63
C GLN A 530 -28.14 -20.19 10.79
N GLU A 531 -29.19 -19.98 11.59
CA GLU A 531 -29.75 -18.65 11.84
C GLU A 531 -28.67 -17.69 12.39
N GLU A 532 -27.88 -18.11 13.38
CA GLU A 532 -26.85 -17.27 13.95
C GLU A 532 -25.74 -16.93 12.95
N ASN A 533 -25.44 -17.84 12.02
CA ASN A 533 -24.47 -17.58 10.95
C ASN A 533 -24.98 -16.51 9.98
N LEU A 534 -26.28 -16.54 9.64
CA LEU A 534 -26.90 -15.49 8.82
C LEU A 534 -26.74 -14.12 9.49
N PHE A 535 -27.03 -14.03 10.79
CA PHE A 535 -26.93 -12.78 11.55
C PHE A 535 -25.50 -12.24 11.62
N ARG A 536 -24.49 -13.13 11.70
CA ARG A 536 -23.07 -12.73 11.71
C ARG A 536 -22.55 -12.28 10.34
N ARG A 537 -23.13 -12.74 9.23
CA ARG A 537 -22.62 -12.50 7.87
C ARG A 537 -23.50 -11.55 7.04
N SER A 538 -24.46 -10.88 7.66
CA SER A 538 -25.38 -9.95 6.99
C SER A 538 -25.84 -8.84 7.93
N ASP A 539 -26.70 -7.96 7.44
CA ASP A 539 -27.38 -6.94 8.22
C ASP A 539 -28.70 -7.45 8.86
N TYR A 540 -28.95 -8.76 8.82
CA TYR A 540 -30.22 -9.37 9.25
C TYR A 540 -30.55 -9.18 10.73
N TYR A 541 -29.61 -8.69 11.55
CA TYR A 541 -29.87 -8.33 12.95
C TYR A 541 -30.61 -7.00 13.12
N GLN A 542 -30.55 -6.11 12.12
CA GLN A 542 -31.23 -4.80 12.13
C GLN A 542 -32.73 -5.00 11.95
#